data_AF-A0A2G5L0L5-F1
#
_entry.id   AF-A0A2G5L0L5-F1
#
_cell.length_a   1.000
_cell.length_b   1.000
_cell.length_c   1.000
_cell.angle_alpha   90.00
_cell.angle_beta   90.00
_cell.angle_gamma   90.00
#
_symmetry.space_group_name_H-M   'P 1'
#
loop_
_entity.id
_entity.type
_entity.pdbx_description
1 polymer ?
#
loop_
_entity_poly.entity_id
_entity_poly.type
_entity_poly.pdbx_seq_one_letter_code
_entity_poly.pdbx_strand_id
1 'polypeptide(L)'
;MNAEETLYQYGTEFMLAGALFILFVGYHLISRLEAEQDRKLELLIGIPTAISVILVAYNLILSTHSNKRIEENRAANTTLENIQRNWLSPQIELSKFYPESHFLYRSMTPESHYVDVWPQSYDPSKRAQIEVVYSFRVFQAMEDYLTIGAHDLTGQYVYINNYLMWMQSDILRRNWSEISFNFSSDTREMIDRLITQSDRLIAKRKRVGKLSADDYDSISKNFEVHYRTKL
;
A
#
# COMPACT_ATOMS: atom_id res chain seq x y z
N MET A 1 -0.88 -16.50 -22.80
CA MET A 1 -2.04 -16.93 -22.01
C MET A 1 -1.54 -17.87 -20.93
N ASN A 2 -1.63 -17.47 -19.68
CA ASN A 2 -1.16 -18.31 -18.57
C ASN A 2 -2.09 -19.53 -18.41
N ALA A 3 -1.55 -20.67 -17.97
CA ALA A 3 -2.32 -21.88 -17.70
C ALA A 3 -3.47 -21.60 -16.70
N GLU A 4 -3.27 -20.67 -15.77
CA GLU A 4 -4.28 -20.21 -14.81
C GLU A 4 -5.44 -19.44 -15.46
N GLU A 5 -5.18 -18.58 -16.45
CA GLU A 5 -6.25 -17.86 -17.18
C GLU A 5 -7.12 -18.82 -17.99
N THR A 6 -6.50 -19.84 -18.57
CA THR A 6 -7.19 -20.84 -19.39
C THR A 6 -8.08 -21.74 -18.52
N LEU A 7 -7.61 -22.07 -17.31
CA LEU A 7 -8.37 -22.83 -16.32
C LEU A 7 -9.58 -22.03 -15.80
N TYR A 8 -9.49 -20.71 -15.69
CA TYR A 8 -10.60 -19.87 -15.22
C TYR A 8 -11.65 -19.62 -16.31
N GLN A 9 -11.21 -19.41 -17.55
CA GLN A 9 -12.09 -19.07 -18.66
C GLN A 9 -12.87 -20.27 -19.20
N TYR A 10 -12.26 -21.46 -19.19
CA TYR A 10 -12.88 -22.70 -19.69
C TYR A 10 -13.14 -23.75 -18.61
N GLY A 11 -12.63 -23.59 -17.39
CA GLY A 11 -12.76 -24.61 -16.33
C GLY A 11 -14.18 -24.84 -15.86
N THR A 12 -15.03 -23.81 -15.83
CA THR A 12 -16.45 -23.97 -15.48
C THR A 12 -17.19 -24.79 -16.54
N GLU A 13 -16.94 -24.52 -17.82
CA GLU A 13 -17.53 -25.27 -18.94
C GLU A 13 -17.01 -26.71 -18.97
N PHE A 14 -15.71 -26.91 -18.71
CA PHE A 14 -15.08 -28.23 -18.65
C PHE A 14 -15.58 -29.07 -17.46
N MET A 15 -15.76 -28.46 -16.28
CA MET A 15 -16.33 -29.12 -15.11
C MET A 15 -17.79 -29.50 -15.33
N LEU A 16 -18.57 -28.64 -15.99
CA LEU A 16 -19.96 -28.95 -16.37
C LEU A 16 -20.02 -30.10 -17.38
N ALA A 17 -19.19 -30.05 -18.42
CA ALA A 17 -19.10 -31.12 -19.42
C ALA A 17 -18.66 -32.45 -18.78
N GLY A 18 -17.69 -32.41 -17.87
CA GLY A 18 -17.22 -33.58 -17.11
C GLY A 18 -18.31 -34.16 -16.20
N ALA A 19 -19.06 -33.32 -15.49
CA ALA A 19 -20.18 -33.74 -14.66
C ALA A 19 -21.30 -34.41 -15.50
N LEU A 20 -21.66 -33.82 -16.64
CA LEU A 20 -22.63 -34.39 -17.58
C LEU A 20 -22.13 -35.72 -18.17
N PHE A 21 -20.84 -35.81 -18.48
CA PHE A 21 -20.23 -37.05 -18.95
C PHE A 21 -20.26 -38.16 -17.90
N ILE A 22 -19.90 -37.86 -16.64
CA ILE A 22 -19.96 -38.82 -15.53
C ILE A 22 -21.40 -39.27 -15.28
N LEU A 23 -22.38 -38.36 -15.34
CA LEU A 23 -23.80 -38.72 -15.22
C LEU A 23 -24.24 -39.66 -16.36
N PHE A 24 -23.87 -39.35 -17.59
CA PHE A 24 -24.25 -40.14 -18.77
C PHE A 24 -23.61 -41.54 -18.74
N VAL A 25 -22.29 -41.62 -18.51
CA VAL A 25 -21.56 -42.89 -18.44
C VAL A 25 -22.00 -43.69 -17.22
N GLY A 26 -22.15 -43.05 -16.06
CA GLY A 26 -22.59 -43.69 -14.82
C GLY A 26 -24.00 -44.27 -14.95
N TYR A 27 -24.94 -43.51 -15.54
CA TYR A 27 -26.28 -44.02 -15.86
C TYR A 27 -26.22 -45.22 -16.81
N HIS A 28 -25.41 -45.12 -17.88
CA HIS A 28 -25.27 -46.20 -18.85
C HIS A 28 -24.70 -47.49 -18.21
N LEU A 29 -23.69 -47.37 -17.36
CA LEU A 29 -23.09 -48.51 -16.66
C LEU A 29 -24.04 -49.14 -15.65
N ILE A 30 -24.76 -48.33 -14.85
CA ILE A 30 -25.72 -48.84 -13.85
C ILE A 30 -26.92 -49.50 -14.53
N SER A 31 -27.41 -48.94 -15.65
CA SER A 31 -28.53 -49.52 -16.39
C SER A 31 -28.23 -50.94 -16.90
N ARG A 32 -26.96 -51.19 -17.28
CA ARG A 32 -26.46 -52.49 -17.75
C ARG A 32 -26.00 -53.45 -16.65
N LEU A 33 -25.96 -53.01 -15.38
CA LEU A 33 -25.55 -53.85 -14.27
C LEU A 33 -26.60 -54.94 -14.01
N GLU A 34 -26.21 -56.20 -13.83
CA GLU A 34 -27.11 -57.24 -13.31
C GLU A 34 -27.14 -57.16 -11.79
N ALA A 35 -28.04 -56.32 -11.25
CA ALA A 35 -28.20 -56.09 -9.82
C ALA A 35 -29.67 -55.80 -9.47
N GLU A 36 -30.02 -55.95 -8.19
CA GLU A 36 -31.34 -55.62 -7.65
C GLU A 36 -31.70 -54.15 -7.90
N GLN A 37 -33.00 -53.88 -8.09
CA GLN A 37 -33.50 -52.53 -8.42
C GLN A 37 -33.13 -51.50 -7.34
N ASP A 38 -33.21 -51.88 -6.07
CA ASP A 38 -32.87 -51.02 -4.94
C ASP A 38 -31.39 -50.61 -4.96
N ARG A 39 -30.51 -51.55 -5.32
CA ARG A 39 -29.06 -51.29 -5.45
C ARG A 39 -28.75 -50.37 -6.64
N LYS A 40 -29.48 -50.51 -7.75
CA LYS A 40 -29.37 -49.59 -8.89
C LYS A 40 -29.82 -48.18 -8.53
N LEU A 41 -30.91 -48.05 -7.78
CA LEU A 41 -31.42 -46.77 -7.32
C LEU A 41 -30.43 -46.07 -6.38
N GLU A 42 -29.86 -46.79 -5.42
CA GLU A 42 -28.82 -46.29 -4.50
C GLU A 42 -27.60 -45.73 -5.27
N LEU A 43 -27.12 -46.48 -6.27
CA LEU A 43 -25.99 -46.04 -7.11
C LEU A 43 -26.34 -44.82 -7.97
N LEU A 44 -27.57 -44.77 -8.51
CA LEU A 44 -28.06 -43.63 -9.30
C LEU A 44 -28.19 -42.35 -8.45
N ILE A 45 -28.50 -42.48 -7.16
CA ILE A 45 -28.53 -41.35 -6.22
C ILE A 45 -27.11 -40.96 -5.79
N GLY A 46 -26.23 -41.94 -5.61
CA GLY A 46 -24.83 -41.72 -5.19
C GLY A 46 -24.00 -40.91 -6.19
N ILE A 47 -24.23 -41.07 -7.50
CA ILE A 47 -23.49 -40.32 -8.54
C ILE A 47 -23.73 -38.79 -8.42
N PRO A 48 -24.98 -38.27 -8.44
CA PRO A 48 -25.26 -36.86 -8.21
C PRO A 48 -24.69 -36.32 -6.90
N THR A 49 -24.71 -37.10 -5.83
CA THR A 49 -24.14 -36.71 -4.53
C THR A 49 -22.62 -36.54 -4.62
N ALA A 50 -21.91 -37.48 -5.23
CA ALA A 50 -20.47 -37.40 -5.43
C ALA A 50 -20.08 -36.19 -6.32
N ILE A 51 -20.83 -35.95 -7.40
CA ILE A 51 -20.63 -34.79 -8.27
C ILE A 51 -20.85 -33.48 -7.51
N SER A 52 -21.87 -33.42 -6.65
CA SER A 52 -22.17 -32.23 -5.85
C SER A 52 -21.01 -31.88 -4.90
N VAL A 53 -20.39 -32.87 -4.26
CA VAL A 53 -19.20 -32.66 -3.40
C VAL A 53 -18.04 -32.08 -4.20
N ILE A 54 -17.78 -32.62 -5.41
CA ILE A 54 -16.71 -32.14 -6.29
C ILE A 54 -16.95 -30.70 -6.74
N LEU A 55 -18.20 -30.36 -7.11
CA LEU A 55 -18.55 -29.00 -7.54
C LEU A 55 -18.44 -27.99 -6.40
N VAL A 56 -18.86 -28.36 -5.18
CA VAL A 56 -18.69 -27.51 -3.98
C VAL A 56 -17.21 -27.28 -3.69
N ALA A 57 -16.38 -28.32 -3.73
CA ALA A 57 -14.93 -28.18 -3.53
C ALA A 57 -14.29 -27.27 -4.58
N TYR A 58 -14.65 -27.42 -5.86
CA TYR A 58 -14.18 -26.56 -6.93
C TYR A 58 -14.61 -25.10 -6.74
N ASN A 59 -15.86 -24.85 -6.35
CA ASN A 59 -16.36 -23.50 -6.09
C ASN A 59 -15.64 -22.83 -4.89
N LEU A 60 -15.32 -23.60 -3.84
CA LEU A 60 -14.52 -23.12 -2.72
C LEU A 60 -13.10 -22.70 -3.17
N ILE A 61 -12.46 -23.50 -4.03
CA ILE A 61 -11.15 -23.17 -4.59
C ILE A 61 -11.23 -21.87 -5.40
N LEU A 62 -12.18 -21.77 -6.34
CA LEU A 62 -12.37 -20.55 -7.14
C LEU A 62 -12.64 -19.32 -6.28
N SER A 63 -13.53 -19.45 -5.30
CA SER A 63 -13.88 -18.35 -4.39
C SER A 63 -12.67 -17.89 -3.57
N THR A 64 -11.84 -18.83 -3.10
CA THR A 64 -10.62 -18.53 -2.34
C THR A 64 -9.60 -17.79 -3.22
N HIS A 65 -9.37 -18.25 -4.45
CA HIS A 65 -8.47 -17.57 -5.39
C HIS A 65 -8.98 -16.18 -5.80
N SER A 66 -10.29 -16.04 -6.04
CA SER A 66 -10.90 -14.74 -6.36
C SER A 66 -10.76 -13.76 -5.20
N ASN A 67 -10.98 -14.22 -3.96
CA ASN A 67 -10.84 -13.37 -2.77
C ASN A 67 -9.40 -12.90 -2.60
N LYS A 68 -8.42 -13.79 -2.80
CA LYS A 68 -7.00 -13.43 -2.76
C LYS A 68 -6.66 -12.34 -3.78
N ARG A 69 -7.12 -12.47 -5.03
CA ARG A 69 -6.91 -11.46 -6.07
C ARG A 69 -7.59 -10.13 -5.75
N ILE A 70 -8.79 -10.15 -5.17
CA ILE A 70 -9.50 -8.94 -4.73
C ILE A 70 -8.73 -8.24 -3.62
N GLU A 71 -8.21 -9.00 -2.65
CA GLU A 71 -7.42 -8.49 -1.55
C GLU A 71 -6.09 -7.88 -2.02
N GLU A 72 -5.37 -8.55 -2.92
CA GLU A 72 -4.15 -8.03 -3.56
C GLU A 72 -4.42 -6.73 -4.31
N ASN A 73 -5.48 -6.66 -5.11
CA ASN A 73 -5.87 -5.43 -5.81
C ASN A 73 -6.27 -4.32 -4.85
N ARG A 74 -6.94 -4.64 -3.75
CA ARG A 74 -7.31 -3.66 -2.72
C ARG A 74 -6.06 -3.10 -2.04
N ALA A 75 -5.11 -3.94 -1.67
CA ALA A 75 -3.83 -3.53 -1.10
C ALA A 75 -3.04 -2.63 -2.07
N ALA A 76 -3.00 -2.98 -3.36
CA ALA A 76 -2.38 -2.16 -4.40
C ALA A 76 -3.06 -0.79 -4.57
N ASN A 77 -4.40 -0.73 -4.53
CA ASN A 77 -5.13 0.54 -4.60
C ASN A 77 -4.89 1.41 -3.36
N THR A 78 -4.92 0.83 -2.16
CA THR A 78 -4.58 1.54 -0.91
C THR A 78 -3.16 2.11 -0.98
N THR A 79 -2.19 1.31 -1.45
CA THR A 79 -0.81 1.73 -1.68
C THR A 79 -0.74 2.95 -2.62
N LEU A 80 -1.43 2.90 -3.76
CA LEU A 80 -1.46 4.01 -4.73
C LEU A 80 -2.08 5.28 -4.14
N GLU A 81 -3.20 5.15 -3.42
CA GLU A 81 -3.85 6.27 -2.76
C GLU A 81 -2.95 6.90 -1.68
N ASN A 82 -2.24 6.09 -0.91
CA ASN A 82 -1.30 6.55 0.11
C ASN A 82 -0.12 7.30 -0.51
N ILE A 83 0.48 6.75 -1.58
CA ILE A 83 1.52 7.42 -2.35
C ILE A 83 1.02 8.78 -2.86
N GLN A 84 -0.18 8.82 -3.43
CA GLN A 84 -0.72 10.07 -3.97
C GLN A 84 -0.98 11.09 -2.85
N ARG A 85 -1.71 10.71 -1.80
CA ARG A 85 -2.13 11.62 -0.72
C ARG A 85 -0.98 12.05 0.19
N ASN A 86 -0.17 11.09 0.62
CA ASN A 86 0.81 11.32 1.69
C ASN A 86 2.18 11.72 1.17
N TRP A 87 2.49 11.44 -0.10
CA TRP A 87 3.82 11.69 -0.67
C TRP A 87 3.80 12.70 -1.82
N LEU A 88 3.00 12.47 -2.86
CA LEU A 88 3.06 13.27 -4.09
C LEU A 88 2.27 14.59 -3.97
N SER A 89 1.08 14.58 -3.39
CA SER A 89 0.22 15.77 -3.31
C SER A 89 0.89 16.94 -2.60
N PRO A 90 1.47 16.81 -1.38
CA PRO A 90 2.13 17.94 -0.73
C PRO A 90 3.27 18.52 -1.58
N GLN A 91 4.04 17.68 -2.26
CA GLN A 91 5.18 18.12 -3.08
C GLN A 91 4.76 18.81 -4.38
N ILE A 92 3.78 18.25 -5.10
CA ILE A 92 3.23 18.86 -6.31
C ILE A 92 2.64 20.22 -5.98
N GLU A 93 1.88 20.28 -4.88
CA GLU A 93 1.22 21.50 -4.48
C GLU A 93 2.23 22.59 -4.04
N LEU A 94 3.25 22.20 -3.27
CA LEU A 94 4.32 23.12 -2.87
C LEU A 94 5.22 23.58 -4.02
N SER A 95 5.32 22.82 -5.11
CA SER A 95 6.20 23.17 -6.25
C SER A 95 5.51 24.00 -7.33
N LYS A 96 4.17 24.03 -7.41
CA LYS A 96 3.45 24.55 -8.58
C LYS A 96 2.57 25.77 -8.34
N PHE A 97 2.06 25.99 -7.13
CA PHE A 97 0.97 26.95 -6.96
C PHE A 97 1.39 28.34 -6.49
N TYR A 98 2.50 28.48 -5.76
CA TYR A 98 2.91 29.77 -5.21
C TYR A 98 4.44 29.97 -5.17
N PRO A 99 4.96 31.18 -5.46
CA PRO A 99 6.38 31.50 -5.20
C PRO A 99 6.76 31.27 -3.73
N GLU A 100 5.83 31.52 -2.81
CA GLU A 100 6.02 31.31 -1.37
C GLU A 100 6.23 29.83 -0.99
N SER A 101 5.65 28.89 -1.73
CA SER A 101 5.76 27.46 -1.39
C SER A 101 7.13 26.87 -1.76
N HIS A 102 7.88 27.56 -2.61
CA HIS A 102 9.27 27.23 -2.95
C HIS A 102 10.15 27.08 -1.69
N PHE A 103 10.02 27.98 -0.72
CA PHE A 103 10.88 28.00 0.47
C PHE A 103 10.74 26.72 1.30
N LEU A 104 9.49 26.31 1.56
CA LEU A 104 9.22 25.07 2.26
C LEU A 104 9.69 23.86 1.45
N TYR A 105 9.30 23.78 0.17
CA TYR A 105 9.72 22.70 -0.73
C TYR A 105 11.25 22.51 -0.73
N ARG A 106 11.99 23.60 -1.00
CA ARG A 106 13.45 23.56 -1.10
C ARG A 106 14.10 23.16 0.22
N SER A 107 13.56 23.59 1.35
CA SER A 107 14.06 23.18 2.68
C SER A 107 13.80 21.70 2.97
N MET A 108 12.69 21.13 2.47
CA MET A 108 12.33 19.72 2.65
C MET A 108 13.09 18.80 1.70
N THR A 109 13.52 19.30 0.55
CA THR A 109 14.19 18.52 -0.50
C THR A 109 15.50 19.18 -0.94
N PRO A 110 16.50 19.31 -0.04
CA PRO A 110 17.75 20.03 -0.35
C PRO A 110 18.53 19.42 -1.52
N GLU A 111 18.37 18.11 -1.76
CA GLU A 111 19.02 17.38 -2.85
C GLU A 111 18.24 17.40 -4.18
N SER A 112 16.99 17.89 -4.18
CA SER A 112 16.13 17.92 -5.37
C SER A 112 16.39 19.19 -6.19
N HIS A 113 16.61 19.00 -7.49
CA HIS A 113 16.75 20.07 -8.49
C HIS A 113 15.43 20.43 -9.19
N TYR A 114 14.31 19.90 -8.68
CA TYR A 114 13.00 20.04 -9.36
C TYR A 114 12.52 21.50 -9.43
N VAL A 115 12.91 22.34 -8.47
CA VAL A 115 12.56 23.77 -8.42
C VAL A 115 13.83 24.58 -8.16
N ASP A 116 14.64 24.78 -9.20
CA ASP A 116 15.92 25.52 -9.10
C ASP A 116 15.76 27.05 -9.26
N VAL A 117 14.59 27.51 -9.71
CA VAL A 117 14.33 28.95 -9.88
C VAL A 117 13.89 29.57 -8.56
N TRP A 118 14.76 30.40 -7.99
CA TRP A 118 14.44 31.16 -6.78
C TRP A 118 13.44 32.28 -7.07
N PRO A 119 12.35 32.38 -6.28
CA PRO A 119 11.41 33.49 -6.35
C PRO A 119 12.11 34.84 -6.18
N GLN A 120 11.93 35.74 -7.15
CA GLN A 120 12.48 37.11 -7.07
C GLN A 120 11.61 38.04 -6.20
N SER A 121 10.33 37.74 -6.08
CA SER A 121 9.35 38.49 -5.27
C SER A 121 8.34 37.51 -4.68
N TYR A 122 7.98 37.72 -3.42
CA TYR A 122 6.98 36.94 -2.69
C TYR A 122 6.43 37.78 -1.52
N ASP A 123 5.22 37.44 -1.06
CA ASP A 123 4.62 38.05 0.13
C ASP A 123 5.06 37.28 1.39
N PRO A 124 5.79 37.92 2.34
CA PRO A 124 6.25 37.27 3.56
C PRO A 124 5.12 36.76 4.47
N SER A 125 3.99 37.47 4.52
CA SER A 125 2.83 37.07 5.34
C SER A 125 2.17 35.84 4.74
N LYS A 126 1.99 35.84 3.42
CA LYS A 126 1.47 34.69 2.68
C LYS A 126 2.40 33.49 2.78
N ARG A 127 3.72 33.71 2.76
CA ARG A 127 4.73 32.67 2.99
C ARG A 127 4.55 32.02 4.35
N ALA A 128 4.46 32.79 5.42
CA ALA A 128 4.25 32.24 6.76
C ALA A 128 2.97 31.39 6.83
N GLN A 129 1.86 31.87 6.25
CA GLN A 129 0.61 31.12 6.20
C GLN A 129 0.73 29.79 5.44
N ILE A 130 1.32 29.83 4.25
CA ILE A 130 1.55 28.64 3.42
C ILE A 130 2.46 27.64 4.14
N GLU A 131 3.57 28.11 4.73
CA GLU A 131 4.49 27.25 5.47
C GLU A 131 3.77 26.48 6.59
N VAL A 132 2.93 27.15 7.38
CA VAL A 132 2.16 26.51 8.47
C VAL A 132 1.13 25.53 7.94
N VAL A 133 0.30 25.94 6.97
CA VAL A 133 -0.77 25.09 6.41
C VAL A 133 -0.22 23.80 5.80
N TYR A 134 0.88 23.90 5.04
CA TYR A 134 1.50 22.71 4.45
C TYR A 134 2.28 21.89 5.47
N SER A 135 2.79 22.49 6.55
CA SER A 135 3.36 21.72 7.66
C SER A 135 2.32 20.80 8.28
N PHE A 136 1.09 21.28 8.54
CA PHE A 136 0.00 20.42 8.99
C PHE A 136 -0.22 19.24 8.06
N ARG A 137 -0.23 19.46 6.75
CA ARG A 137 -0.43 18.37 5.78
C ARG A 137 0.70 17.37 5.75
N VAL A 138 1.94 17.83 5.88
CA VAL A 138 3.12 16.94 5.98
C VAL A 138 3.06 16.07 7.22
N PHE A 139 2.72 16.64 8.39
CA PHE A 139 2.63 15.88 9.62
C PHE A 139 1.38 14.99 9.67
N GLN A 140 0.27 15.42 9.06
CA GLN A 140 -0.90 14.57 8.88
C GLN A 140 -0.56 13.35 8.02
N ALA A 141 0.22 13.51 6.96
CA ALA A 141 0.68 12.39 6.15
C ALA A 141 1.54 11.39 6.94
N MET A 142 2.34 11.86 7.91
CA MET A 142 3.11 11.00 8.81
C MET A 142 2.21 10.29 9.84
N GLU A 143 1.19 10.98 10.37
CA GLU A 143 0.19 10.39 11.26
C GLU A 143 -0.65 9.32 10.55
N ASP A 144 -1.12 9.62 9.34
CA ASP A 144 -1.90 8.68 8.53
C ASP A 144 -1.06 7.44 8.19
N TYR A 145 0.24 7.62 7.90
CA TYR A 145 1.17 6.51 7.66
C TYR A 145 1.27 5.53 8.84
N LEU A 146 1.22 6.03 10.09
CA LEU A 146 1.19 5.14 11.26
C LEU A 146 -0.06 4.27 11.32
N THR A 147 -1.15 4.68 10.67
CA THR A 147 -2.42 3.94 10.63
C THR A 147 -2.49 2.99 9.44
N ILE A 148 -2.08 3.45 8.26
CA ILE A 148 -2.31 2.72 7.00
C ILE A 148 -1.06 2.00 6.48
N GLY A 149 0.14 2.37 6.95
CA GLY A 149 1.41 1.85 6.46
C GLY A 149 1.60 0.35 6.70
N ALA A 150 0.88 -0.23 7.66
CA ALA A 150 0.87 -1.68 7.89
C ALA A 150 0.27 -2.49 6.72
N HIS A 151 -0.53 -1.85 5.86
CA HIS A 151 -1.19 -2.47 4.72
C HIS A 151 -0.60 -2.03 3.37
N ASP A 152 0.42 -1.19 3.40
CA ASP A 152 1.04 -0.64 2.21
C ASP A 152 2.06 -1.64 1.64
N LEU A 153 1.95 -1.92 0.34
CA LEU A 153 2.90 -2.78 -0.38
C LEU A 153 4.16 -2.01 -0.80
N THR A 154 4.16 -0.68 -0.68
CA THR A 154 5.37 0.12 -0.77
C THR A 154 6.25 -0.21 0.41
N GLY A 155 7.54 -0.43 0.18
CA GLY A 155 8.47 -0.66 1.27
C GLY A 155 8.46 0.52 2.25
N GLN A 156 8.31 0.23 3.55
CA GLN A 156 8.46 1.17 4.68
C GLN A 156 9.67 2.09 4.49
N TYR A 157 10.74 1.57 3.89
CA TYR A 157 11.97 2.31 3.62
C TYR A 157 11.75 3.54 2.73
N VAL A 158 10.83 3.50 1.77
CA VAL A 158 10.52 4.66 0.91
C VAL A 158 9.92 5.79 1.73
N TYR A 159 8.94 5.48 2.58
CA TYR A 159 8.32 6.48 3.46
C TYR A 159 9.35 7.07 4.43
N ILE A 160 10.11 6.22 5.12
CA ILE A 160 11.11 6.68 6.07
C ILE A 160 12.21 7.51 5.39
N ASN A 161 12.70 7.11 4.21
CA ASN A 161 13.68 7.92 3.47
C ASN A 161 13.16 9.33 3.17
N ASN A 162 11.89 9.45 2.75
CA ASN A 162 11.25 10.74 2.50
C ASN A 162 11.09 11.55 3.78
N TYR A 163 10.62 10.95 4.87
CA TYR A 163 10.46 11.65 6.14
C TYR A 163 11.80 12.10 6.71
N LEU A 164 12.84 11.28 6.59
CA LEU A 164 14.22 11.64 6.95
C LEU A 164 14.73 12.82 6.14
N MET A 165 14.34 12.95 4.88
CA MET A 165 14.68 14.09 4.03
C MET A 165 13.90 15.34 4.45
N TRP A 166 12.59 15.23 4.61
CA TRP A 166 11.71 16.34 5.02
C TRP A 166 12.07 16.89 6.39
N MET A 167 12.40 16.01 7.34
CA MET A 167 12.83 16.38 8.69
C MET A 167 14.22 17.00 8.74
N GLN A 168 14.83 17.33 7.61
CA GLN A 168 15.99 18.23 7.57
C GLN A 168 15.61 19.70 7.38
N SER A 169 14.33 19.99 7.11
CA SER A 169 13.80 21.34 6.97
C SER A 169 13.73 22.06 8.32
N ASP A 170 14.46 23.16 8.45
CA ASP A 170 14.35 24.06 9.61
C ASP A 170 12.95 24.69 9.72
N ILE A 171 12.29 24.92 8.58
CA ILE A 171 10.93 25.48 8.54
C ILE A 171 9.93 24.48 9.13
N LEU A 172 9.96 23.21 8.68
CA LEU A 172 9.08 22.18 9.23
C LEU A 172 9.34 21.96 10.72
N ARG A 173 10.60 21.94 11.16
CA ARG A 173 10.95 21.73 12.57
C ARG A 173 10.48 22.86 13.48
N ARG A 174 10.63 24.10 13.04
CA ARG A 174 10.07 25.26 13.75
C ARG A 174 8.55 25.13 13.86
N ASN A 175 7.87 24.85 12.75
CA ASN A 175 6.42 24.72 12.76
C ASN A 175 5.97 23.53 13.61
N TRP A 176 6.67 22.40 13.55
CA TRP A 176 6.44 21.23 14.41
C TRP A 176 6.46 21.59 15.90
N SER A 177 7.43 22.39 16.34
CA SER A 177 7.52 22.83 17.74
C SER A 177 6.28 23.61 18.19
N GLU A 178 5.59 24.26 17.27
CA GLU A 178 4.39 25.04 17.54
C GLU A 178 3.10 24.20 17.42
N ILE A 179 3.04 23.25 16.49
CA ILE A 179 1.79 22.53 16.14
C ILE A 179 1.73 21.07 16.60
N SER A 180 2.83 20.52 17.12
CA SER A 180 2.95 19.10 17.53
C SER A 180 1.88 18.66 18.53
N PHE A 181 1.33 19.58 19.33
CA PHE A 181 0.27 19.29 20.30
C PHE A 181 -1.03 18.80 19.65
N ASN A 182 -1.24 19.03 18.35
CA ASN A 182 -2.41 18.56 17.61
C ASN A 182 -2.30 17.08 17.18
N PHE A 183 -1.13 16.47 17.34
CA PHE A 183 -0.84 15.12 16.89
C PHE A 183 -0.77 14.17 18.09
N SER A 184 -1.13 12.91 17.85
CA SER A 184 -1.09 11.87 18.87
C SER A 184 0.33 11.59 19.41
N SER A 185 0.41 10.91 20.57
CA SER A 185 1.69 10.54 21.21
C SER A 185 2.62 9.78 20.27
N ASP A 186 2.11 8.79 19.55
CA ASP A 186 2.95 7.91 18.73
C ASP A 186 3.48 8.67 17.50
N THR A 187 2.69 9.61 16.95
CA THR A 187 3.16 10.51 15.89
C THR A 187 4.32 11.35 16.40
N ARG A 188 4.18 11.92 17.60
CA ARG A 188 5.24 12.74 18.20
C ARG A 188 6.51 11.95 18.45
N GLU A 189 6.38 10.74 19.01
CA GLU A 189 7.53 9.85 19.23
C GLU A 189 8.24 9.48 17.92
N MET A 190 7.49 9.11 16.88
CA MET A 190 8.06 8.81 15.57
C MET A 190 8.81 10.01 15.00
N ILE A 191 8.24 11.21 15.08
CA ILE A 191 8.86 12.43 14.56
C ILE A 191 10.12 12.79 15.33
N ASP A 192 10.15 12.65 16.66
CA ASP A 192 11.35 12.90 17.46
C ASP A 192 12.50 11.95 17.08
N ARG A 193 12.18 10.68 16.82
CA ARG A 193 13.12 9.70 16.31
C ARG A 193 13.61 10.05 14.91
N LEU A 194 12.71 10.49 14.02
CA LEU A 194 13.06 10.96 12.68
C LEU A 194 13.98 12.18 12.73
N ILE A 195 13.67 13.19 13.55
CA ILE A 195 14.51 14.39 13.75
C ILE A 195 15.91 13.99 14.19
N THR A 196 16.02 13.08 15.15
CA THR A 196 17.32 12.59 15.65
C THR A 196 18.15 11.94 14.52
N GLN A 197 17.52 11.14 13.65
CA GLN A 197 18.22 10.53 12.53
C GLN A 197 18.53 11.55 11.42
N SER A 198 17.62 12.48 11.14
CA SER A 198 17.84 13.58 10.21
C SER A 198 18.99 14.49 10.65
N ASP A 199 19.20 14.70 11.95
CA ASP A 199 20.35 15.44 12.48
C ASP A 199 21.68 14.76 12.18
N ARG A 200 21.72 13.43 12.28
CA ARG A 200 22.90 12.65 11.89
C ARG A 200 23.18 12.78 10.40
N LEU A 201 22.13 12.79 9.57
CA LEU A 201 22.25 13.03 8.13
C LEU A 201 22.71 14.46 7.81
N ILE A 202 22.18 15.49 8.48
CA ILE A 202 22.64 16.88 8.33
C ILE A 202 24.12 17.00 8.69
N ALA A 203 24.53 16.43 9.83
CA ALA A 203 25.92 16.44 10.27
C ALA A 203 26.84 15.68 9.31
N LYS A 204 26.35 14.58 8.71
CA LYS A 204 27.06 13.87 7.65
C LYS A 204 27.18 14.74 6.40
N ARG A 205 26.10 15.33 5.90
CA ARG A 205 26.12 16.24 4.73
C ARG A 205 27.12 17.37 4.91
N LYS A 206 27.17 17.99 6.09
CA LYS A 206 28.16 19.05 6.39
C LYS A 206 29.61 18.59 6.23
N ARG A 207 29.90 17.30 6.42
CA ARG A 207 31.24 16.71 6.27
C ARG A 207 31.55 16.24 4.85
N VAL A 208 30.57 15.66 4.16
CA VAL A 208 30.79 15.00 2.85
C VAL A 208 30.22 15.78 1.65
N GLY A 209 29.56 16.91 1.89
CA GLY A 209 28.94 17.78 0.88
C GLY A 209 27.54 17.32 0.46
N LYS A 210 27.36 16.05 0.11
CA LYS A 210 26.09 15.49 -0.39
C LYS A 210 25.81 14.11 0.21
N LEU A 211 24.55 13.81 0.46
CA LEU A 211 24.11 12.49 0.91
C LEU A 211 23.80 11.57 -0.28
N SER A 212 24.18 10.30 -0.17
CA SER A 212 23.83 9.24 -1.14
C SER A 212 22.52 8.55 -0.75
N ALA A 213 21.97 7.74 -1.66
CA ALA A 213 20.82 6.88 -1.33
C ALA A 213 21.15 5.90 -0.19
N ASP A 214 22.37 5.34 -0.18
CA ASP A 214 22.83 4.42 0.86
C ASP A 214 22.83 5.05 2.26
N ASP A 215 23.05 6.37 2.36
CA ASP A 215 23.00 7.09 3.63
C ASP A 215 21.61 7.04 4.25
N TYR A 216 20.57 7.22 3.44
CA TYR A 216 19.18 7.11 3.87
C TYR A 216 18.79 5.64 4.12
N ASP A 217 19.15 4.74 3.20
CA ASP A 217 18.83 3.32 3.29
C ASP A 217 19.43 2.64 4.52
N SER A 218 20.62 3.07 4.94
CA SER A 218 21.26 2.56 6.16
C SER A 218 20.44 2.85 7.41
N ILE A 219 19.70 3.96 7.42
CA ILE A 219 18.84 4.35 8.53
C ILE A 219 17.48 3.68 8.38
N SER A 220 16.84 3.79 7.21
CA SER A 220 15.47 3.31 7.03
C SER A 220 15.33 1.82 7.19
N LYS A 221 16.34 1.02 6.79
CA LYS A 221 16.38 -0.43 7.03
C LYS A 221 16.36 -0.81 8.52
N ASN A 222 16.85 0.08 9.38
CA ASN A 222 16.93 -0.12 10.83
C ASN A 222 15.92 0.72 11.60
N PHE A 223 15.07 1.48 10.91
CA PHE A 223 14.10 2.36 11.53
C PHE A 223 12.81 1.59 11.79
N GLU A 224 12.58 1.18 13.03
CA GLU A 224 11.37 0.48 13.42
C GLU A 224 10.17 1.42 13.48
N VAL A 225 9.08 1.08 12.78
CA VAL A 225 7.83 1.83 12.83
C VAL A 225 6.81 1.06 13.64
N HIS A 226 6.34 1.66 14.73
CA HIS A 226 5.26 1.10 15.54
C HIS A 226 3.92 1.54 14.94
N TYR A 227 3.43 0.78 13.96
CA TYR A 227 2.12 1.05 13.39
C TYR A 227 1.04 0.94 14.46
N ARG A 228 0.05 1.83 14.37
CA ARG A 228 -1.18 1.77 15.16
C ARG A 228 -2.00 0.59 14.71
N THR A 229 -1.64 -0.56 15.23
CA THR A 229 -2.42 -1.77 15.04
C THR A 229 -3.57 -1.74 16.04
N LYS A 230 -4.69 -1.18 15.56
CA LYS A 230 -6.11 -1.55 15.84
C LYS A 230 -7.02 -0.44 16.35
N LEU A 231 -8.20 -0.37 15.74
CA LEU A 231 -9.40 -0.97 16.33
C LEU A 231 -9.87 -2.13 15.44
#